data_AF-A0A9N9C449-F1
#
_entry.id   AF-A0A9N9C449-F1
#
_cell.length_a   1.000
_cell.length_b   1.000
_cell.length_c   1.000
_cell.angle_alpha   90.00
_cell.angle_beta   90.00
_cell.angle_gamma   90.00
#
_symmetry.space_group_name_H-M   'P 1'
#
loop_
_entity.id
_entity.type
_entity.pdbx_description
1 polymer ?
#
loop_
_entity_poly.entity_id
_entity_poly.type
_entity_poly.pdbx_seq_one_letter_code
_entity_poly.pdbx_strand_id
1 'polypeptide(L)'
;DDDGKIRLYAQSLAKQFQLEVHPEYSPIDILADFNSDFPFWFEGDSPIQPNQIGFEELVLHELTHGLGFLSSWSNDYLEEDSSFLTPNIDGIFYNVGDNVESKSVLVFRGFLENAFDKYMILTSDRTRTTELTSELNKFLDGQDKIFLSVNEFIAKFKASPQLNIAKQMYKTCTEANSIEFLANTSNSKNNAVILETSISPFRVGASISHVDENLFNSSDFLMTFEQVLGRTLEDSIAAGGSEGGKEKAIGPKILAILETLGCVPLKIIITNQKLYY
;
A
#
# COMPACT_ATOMS: atom_id res chain seq x y z
N ASP A 1 12.01 -11.00 -8.51
CA ASP A 1 12.25 -9.63 -9.00
C ASP A 1 13.69 -9.53 -9.51
N ASP A 2 14.08 -8.43 -10.16
CA ASP A 2 15.38 -8.22 -10.82
C ASP A 2 16.60 -8.29 -9.88
N ASP A 3 16.40 -8.05 -8.60
CA ASP A 3 17.38 -8.17 -7.51
C ASP A 3 17.42 -9.57 -6.86
N GLY A 4 16.69 -10.54 -7.43
CA GLY A 4 16.62 -11.91 -6.93
C GLY A 4 15.75 -12.09 -5.68
N LYS A 5 15.03 -11.06 -5.22
CA LYS A 5 14.08 -11.18 -4.10
C LYS A 5 12.70 -11.62 -4.60
N ILE A 6 11.97 -12.34 -3.75
CA ILE A 6 10.57 -12.72 -3.98
C ILE A 6 9.70 -11.63 -3.36
N ARG A 7 8.74 -11.10 -4.14
CA ARG A 7 7.80 -10.06 -3.72
C ARG A 7 6.40 -10.36 -4.22
N LEU A 8 5.41 -9.90 -3.48
CA LEU A 8 4.01 -9.92 -3.87
C LEU A 8 3.72 -8.74 -4.79
N TYR A 9 2.97 -9.01 -5.87
CA TYR A 9 2.47 -7.99 -6.77
C TYR A 9 0.95 -8.05 -6.77
N ALA A 10 0.29 -6.90 -6.79
CA ALA A 10 -1.13 -6.84 -7.10
C ALA A 10 -1.37 -7.52 -8.45
N GLN A 11 -2.45 -8.28 -8.59
CA GLN A 11 -2.71 -9.03 -9.82
C GLN A 11 -2.85 -8.10 -11.04
N SER A 12 -3.54 -6.97 -10.84
CA SER A 12 -3.68 -5.86 -11.80
C SER A 12 -2.32 -5.42 -12.38
N LEU A 13 -1.31 -5.33 -11.52
CA LEU A 13 0.06 -4.97 -11.87
C LEU A 13 0.82 -6.13 -12.52
N ALA A 14 0.73 -7.34 -11.96
CA ALA A 14 1.42 -8.52 -12.48
C ALA A 14 1.03 -8.84 -13.93
N LYS A 15 -0.21 -8.52 -14.34
CA LYS A 15 -0.69 -8.64 -15.72
C LYS A 15 -0.03 -7.67 -16.71
N GLN A 16 0.57 -6.57 -16.23
CA GLN A 16 1.28 -5.62 -17.08
C GLN A 16 2.67 -6.12 -17.49
N PHE A 17 3.21 -7.13 -16.80
CA PHE A 17 4.51 -7.68 -17.14
C PHE A 17 4.45 -8.59 -18.36
N GLN A 18 5.46 -8.45 -19.22
CA GLN A 18 5.67 -9.33 -20.37
C GLN A 18 6.37 -10.61 -19.90
N LEU A 19 5.64 -11.47 -19.21
CA LEU A 19 6.14 -12.76 -18.73
C LEU A 19 6.09 -13.79 -19.86
N GLU A 20 7.14 -14.61 -19.98
CA GLU A 20 7.13 -15.72 -20.95
C GLU A 20 6.03 -16.74 -20.64
N VAL A 21 5.79 -16.97 -19.34
CA VAL A 21 4.73 -17.82 -18.83
C VAL A 21 3.93 -17.00 -17.83
N HIS A 22 2.66 -16.76 -18.15
CA HIS A 22 1.74 -16.12 -17.24
C HIS A 22 1.18 -17.13 -16.23
N PRO A 23 1.07 -16.77 -14.94
CA PRO A 23 0.33 -17.58 -13.98
C PRO A 23 -1.17 -17.58 -14.31
N GLU A 24 -1.90 -18.53 -13.74
CA GLU A 24 -3.36 -18.44 -13.70
C GLU A 24 -3.78 -17.26 -12.82
N TYR A 25 -4.66 -16.42 -13.34
CA TYR A 25 -5.16 -15.24 -12.64
C TYR A 25 -6.56 -15.50 -12.08
N SER A 26 -6.86 -14.89 -10.93
CA SER A 26 -8.22 -14.74 -10.43
C SER A 26 -9.10 -14.02 -11.46
N PRO A 27 -10.40 -14.34 -11.57
CA PRO A 27 -11.33 -13.61 -12.44
C PRO A 27 -11.51 -12.14 -12.05
N ILE A 28 -11.16 -11.77 -10.81
CA ILE A 28 -11.29 -10.41 -10.27
C ILE A 28 -9.89 -9.88 -9.96
N ASP A 29 -9.55 -8.71 -10.51
CA ASP A 29 -8.25 -8.05 -10.32
C ASP A 29 -8.18 -7.19 -9.05
N ILE A 30 -9.25 -6.46 -8.78
CA ILE A 30 -9.37 -5.52 -7.67
C ILE A 30 -10.76 -5.73 -7.05
N LEU A 31 -10.80 -5.88 -5.74
CA LEU A 31 -12.01 -5.93 -4.93
C LEU A 31 -11.97 -4.73 -3.98
N ALA A 32 -13.05 -3.95 -3.96
CA ALA A 32 -13.24 -2.84 -3.02
C ALA A 32 -14.67 -2.91 -2.49
N ASP A 33 -14.81 -2.80 -1.18
CA ASP A 33 -16.09 -2.87 -0.48
C ASP A 33 -16.43 -1.51 0.13
N PHE A 34 -17.63 -1.02 -0.15
CA PHE A 34 -18.11 0.27 0.35
C PHE A 34 -19.35 0.05 1.21
N ASN A 35 -19.35 0.62 2.42
CA ASN A 35 -20.49 0.51 3.33
C ASN A 35 -21.66 1.36 2.85
N SER A 36 -22.80 0.73 2.53
CA SER A 36 -24.02 1.42 2.07
C SER A 36 -24.62 2.41 3.07
N ASP A 37 -24.30 2.26 4.36
CA ASP A 37 -24.79 3.16 5.41
C ASP A 37 -23.96 4.45 5.53
N PHE A 38 -22.88 4.56 4.75
CA PHE A 38 -22.05 5.76 4.74
C PHE A 38 -22.68 6.86 3.86
N PRO A 39 -22.63 8.14 4.27
CA PRO A 39 -23.23 9.25 3.52
C PRO A 39 -22.41 9.61 2.28
N PHE A 40 -22.45 8.78 1.25
CA PHE A 40 -21.80 9.09 -0.02
C PHE A 40 -22.56 10.17 -0.79
N TRP A 41 -21.82 10.96 -1.55
CA TRP A 41 -22.34 11.86 -2.56
C TRP A 41 -21.94 11.36 -3.94
N PHE A 42 -22.89 11.29 -4.86
CA PHE A 42 -22.68 10.84 -6.23
C PHE A 42 -22.83 12.01 -7.22
N GLU A 43 -22.08 11.96 -8.31
CA GLU A 43 -22.23 12.95 -9.38
C GLU A 43 -23.68 12.96 -9.91
N GLY A 44 -24.29 14.14 -9.91
CA GLY A 44 -25.69 14.33 -10.28
C GLY A 44 -26.66 14.47 -9.10
N ASP A 45 -26.21 14.24 -7.87
CA ASP A 45 -26.98 14.56 -6.66
C ASP A 45 -27.12 16.08 -6.45
N SER A 46 -27.93 16.46 -5.45
CA SER A 46 -27.91 17.84 -4.92
C SER A 46 -26.51 18.21 -4.42
N PRO A 47 -26.18 19.51 -4.30
CA PRO A 47 -24.83 19.93 -3.87
C PRO A 47 -24.36 19.18 -2.63
N ILE A 48 -23.11 18.73 -2.66
CA ILE A 48 -22.53 17.91 -1.60
C ILE A 48 -22.65 18.59 -0.23
N GLN A 49 -23.04 17.83 0.78
CA GLN A 49 -23.19 18.33 2.15
C GLN A 49 -21.91 18.15 2.96
N PRO A 50 -21.66 18.97 4.00
CA PRO A 50 -20.45 18.90 4.82
C PRO A 50 -20.19 17.57 5.55
N ASN A 51 -21.16 16.67 5.56
CA ASN A 51 -21.06 15.34 6.16
C ASN A 51 -20.96 14.20 5.13
N GLN A 52 -20.89 14.51 3.84
CA GLN A 52 -20.81 13.51 2.77
C GLN A 52 -19.38 13.38 2.22
N ILE A 53 -19.03 12.19 1.71
CA ILE A 53 -17.79 11.97 0.93
C ILE A 53 -18.14 11.90 -0.55
N GLY A 54 -17.35 12.58 -1.39
CA GLY A 54 -17.41 12.42 -2.84
C GLY A 54 -17.01 11.00 -3.24
N PHE A 55 -17.98 10.21 -3.71
CA PHE A 55 -17.76 8.77 -3.94
C PHE A 55 -16.75 8.49 -5.06
N GLU A 56 -16.66 9.37 -6.06
CA GLU A 56 -15.72 9.19 -7.17
C GLU A 56 -14.25 9.33 -6.73
N GLU A 57 -13.94 10.30 -5.87
CA GLU A 57 -12.60 10.45 -5.28
C GLU A 57 -12.23 9.21 -4.47
N LEU A 58 -13.17 8.72 -3.65
CA LEU A 58 -13.00 7.52 -2.86
C LEU A 58 -12.75 6.27 -3.73
N VAL A 59 -13.54 6.06 -4.79
CA VAL A 59 -13.33 4.92 -5.70
C VAL A 59 -11.96 5.01 -6.38
N LEU A 60 -11.53 6.21 -6.79
CA LEU A 60 -10.24 6.39 -7.43
C LEU A 60 -9.06 6.14 -6.47
N HIS A 61 -9.23 6.53 -5.20
CA HIS A 61 -8.30 6.25 -4.12
C HIS A 61 -8.13 4.73 -3.92
N GLU A 62 -9.24 4.01 -3.71
CA GLU A 62 -9.22 2.55 -3.52
C GLU A 62 -8.70 1.80 -4.76
N LEU A 63 -9.04 2.29 -5.96
CA LEU A 63 -8.49 1.74 -7.19
C LEU A 63 -6.97 1.87 -7.24
N THR A 64 -6.41 2.98 -6.75
CA THR A 64 -4.97 3.21 -6.71
C THR A 64 -4.27 2.25 -5.74
N HIS A 65 -4.87 1.95 -4.59
CA HIS A 65 -4.41 0.84 -3.73
C HIS A 65 -4.43 -0.49 -4.48
N GLY A 66 -5.52 -0.79 -5.20
CA GLY A 66 -5.65 -2.00 -6.03
C GLY A 66 -4.63 -2.12 -7.17
N LEU A 67 -3.97 -1.03 -7.56
CA LEU A 67 -2.85 -1.01 -8.51
C LEU A 67 -1.48 -1.28 -7.85
N GLY A 68 -1.45 -1.48 -6.53
CA GLY A 68 -0.26 -1.85 -5.78
C GLY A 68 0.36 -0.74 -4.94
N PHE A 69 -0.34 0.38 -4.72
CA PHE A 69 0.07 1.43 -3.78
C PHE A 69 -0.18 0.97 -2.33
N LEU A 70 0.56 -0.05 -1.86
CA LEU A 70 0.36 -0.66 -0.55
C LEU A 70 1.66 -1.27 -0.03
N SER A 71 2.07 -0.89 1.18
CA SER A 71 3.17 -1.54 1.88
C SER A 71 2.73 -2.85 2.53
N SER A 72 3.64 -3.81 2.67
CA SER A 72 3.39 -5.04 3.45
C SER A 72 3.76 -4.92 4.93
N TRP A 73 4.44 -3.84 5.34
CA TRP A 73 4.82 -3.61 6.73
C TRP A 73 3.57 -3.29 7.56
N SER A 74 3.22 -4.19 8.48
CA SER A 74 2.01 -4.09 9.29
C SER A 74 2.21 -4.73 10.67
N ASN A 75 1.24 -4.52 11.56
CA ASN A 75 1.06 -5.25 12.81
C ASN A 75 -0.26 -6.05 12.86
N ASP A 76 -0.92 -6.29 11.72
CA ASP A 76 -2.26 -6.91 11.64
C ASP A 76 -2.41 -8.27 12.31
N TYR A 77 -1.44 -9.15 12.14
CA TYR A 77 -1.49 -10.49 12.72
C TYR A 77 -0.85 -10.55 14.13
N LEU A 78 -0.38 -9.41 14.64
CA LEU A 78 0.23 -9.31 15.96
C LEU A 78 -0.84 -9.02 17.03
N GLU A 79 -0.40 -8.98 18.28
CA GLU A 79 -1.27 -8.57 19.39
C GLU A 79 -1.73 -7.11 19.20
N GLU A 80 -2.95 -6.82 19.66
CA GLU A 80 -3.47 -5.45 19.79
C GLU A 80 -2.43 -4.58 20.54
N ASP A 81 -2.18 -3.36 20.05
CA ASP A 81 -1.14 -2.44 20.55
C ASP A 81 0.32 -2.89 20.38
N SER A 82 0.60 -3.83 19.47
CA SER A 82 1.99 -4.19 19.13
C SER A 82 2.81 -2.96 18.69
N SER A 83 3.95 -2.75 19.36
CA SER A 83 4.92 -1.68 19.09
C SER A 83 6.10 -2.14 18.20
N PHE A 84 5.85 -3.11 17.32
CA PHE A 84 6.79 -3.55 16.31
C PHE A 84 6.05 -3.90 15.02
N LEU A 85 6.71 -3.68 13.88
CA LEU A 85 6.19 -3.98 12.54
C LEU A 85 7.05 -5.03 11.86
N THR A 86 6.42 -5.83 11.02
CA THR A 86 7.08 -6.76 10.12
C THR A 86 6.35 -6.76 8.78
N PRO A 87 7.02 -7.14 7.67
CA PRO A 87 6.29 -7.47 6.45
C PRO A 87 5.35 -8.66 6.68
N ASN A 88 4.51 -8.97 5.70
CA ASN A 88 3.63 -10.13 5.75
C ASN A 88 4.43 -11.43 5.89
N ILE A 89 3.88 -12.46 6.52
CA ILE A 89 4.53 -13.77 6.62
C ILE A 89 4.12 -14.67 5.44
N ASP A 90 5.10 -15.29 4.76
CA ASP A 90 4.83 -16.44 3.89
C ASP A 90 4.53 -17.68 4.74
N GLY A 91 3.31 -18.21 4.60
CA GLY A 91 2.99 -19.58 4.99
C GLY A 91 2.04 -19.75 6.18
N ILE A 92 1.05 -18.87 6.34
CA ILE A 92 -0.12 -19.15 7.19
C ILE A 92 -0.97 -20.22 6.50
N PHE A 93 -0.99 -21.43 7.05
CA PHE A 93 -1.90 -22.50 6.64
C PHE A 93 -3.03 -22.62 7.65
N TYR A 94 -4.27 -22.37 7.20
CA TYR A 94 -5.46 -22.72 7.98
C TYR A 94 -5.66 -24.23 7.90
N ASN A 95 -5.70 -24.90 9.04
CA ASN A 95 -6.18 -26.28 9.07
C ASN A 95 -7.67 -26.28 8.73
N VAL A 96 -8.03 -26.90 7.61
CA VAL A 96 -9.42 -27.06 7.17
C VAL A 96 -10.12 -28.04 8.12
N GLY A 97 -10.96 -27.51 9.00
CA GLY A 97 -11.81 -28.24 9.96
C GLY A 97 -12.36 -27.31 11.04
N ASP A 98 -13.56 -27.61 11.57
CA ASP A 98 -14.49 -26.76 12.33
C ASP A 98 -14.00 -26.06 13.63
N ASN A 99 -12.69 -25.85 13.84
CA ASN A 99 -12.15 -25.03 14.93
C ASN A 99 -10.85 -24.32 14.46
N VAL A 100 -11.04 -23.24 13.70
CA VAL A 100 -9.99 -22.49 12.95
C VAL A 100 -8.98 -21.78 13.86
N GLU A 101 -9.29 -21.54 15.13
CA GLU A 101 -8.50 -20.64 15.98
C GLU A 101 -7.40 -21.32 16.82
N SER A 102 -7.42 -22.65 17.00
CA SER A 102 -6.53 -23.32 17.98
C SER A 102 -5.54 -24.34 17.41
N LYS A 103 -5.52 -24.57 16.09
CA LYS A 103 -4.62 -25.55 15.46
C LYS A 103 -3.98 -25.10 14.14
N SER A 104 -3.88 -23.81 13.85
CA SER A 104 -3.24 -23.36 12.59
C SER A 104 -1.73 -23.52 12.67
N VAL A 105 -1.18 -24.48 11.92
CA VAL A 105 0.27 -24.67 11.79
C VAL A 105 0.80 -23.58 10.86
N LEU A 106 1.85 -22.88 11.29
CA LEU A 106 2.55 -21.90 10.47
C LEU A 106 3.81 -22.54 9.90
N VAL A 107 4.00 -22.47 8.59
CA VAL A 107 5.28 -22.81 7.94
C VAL A 107 5.92 -21.50 7.52
N PHE A 108 6.79 -20.94 8.35
CA PHE A 108 7.47 -19.68 8.06
C PHE A 108 8.49 -19.88 6.93
N ARG A 109 8.21 -19.30 5.77
CA ARG A 109 9.18 -19.23 4.64
C ARG A 109 9.84 -17.88 4.49
N GLY A 110 9.57 -16.97 5.42
CA GLY A 110 10.12 -15.63 5.45
C GLY A 110 9.05 -14.56 5.54
N PHE A 111 9.52 -13.34 5.74
CA PHE A 111 8.77 -12.10 5.56
C PHE A 111 8.76 -11.75 4.07
N LEU A 112 7.56 -11.53 3.53
CA LEU A 112 7.26 -11.18 2.16
C LEU A 112 6.96 -9.70 2.04
N GLU A 113 7.68 -9.08 1.12
CA GLU A 113 7.46 -7.71 0.72
C GLU A 113 6.40 -7.62 -0.37
N ASN A 114 5.68 -6.50 -0.42
CA ASN A 114 5.01 -6.07 -1.64
C ASN A 114 6.03 -5.44 -2.58
N ALA A 115 5.74 -5.40 -3.88
CA ALA A 115 6.55 -4.71 -4.87
C ALA A 115 6.81 -3.24 -4.51
N PHE A 116 5.86 -2.61 -3.82
CA PHE A 116 5.98 -1.25 -3.28
C PHE A 116 7.17 -1.07 -2.34
N ASP A 117 7.38 -2.03 -1.42
CA ASP A 117 8.38 -1.92 -0.36
C ASP A 117 9.82 -1.88 -0.89
N LYS A 118 10.06 -2.48 -2.08
CA LYS A 118 11.34 -2.43 -2.80
C LYS A 118 11.89 -1.02 -2.93
N TYR A 119 10.99 -0.05 -3.11
CA TYR A 119 11.34 1.34 -3.39
C TYR A 119 11.30 2.21 -2.12
N MET A 120 10.92 1.65 -0.98
CA MET A 120 10.91 2.38 0.28
C MET A 120 12.32 2.47 0.90
N ILE A 121 12.66 3.66 1.37
CA ILE A 121 13.94 3.98 2.00
C ILE A 121 13.73 4.84 3.24
N LEU A 122 14.63 4.68 4.21
CA LEU A 122 14.69 5.55 5.39
C LEU A 122 15.28 6.91 5.01
N THR A 123 14.72 8.00 5.52
CA THR A 123 15.25 9.35 5.28
C THR A 123 16.55 9.61 6.05
N SER A 124 16.75 8.93 7.18
CA SER A 124 17.91 9.11 8.06
C SER A 124 19.24 8.76 7.41
N ASP A 125 19.29 7.66 6.66
CA ASP A 125 20.53 7.07 6.15
C ASP A 125 20.38 6.43 4.77
N ARG A 126 19.19 6.54 4.15
CA ARG A 126 18.87 5.96 2.84
C ARG A 126 18.85 4.43 2.82
N THR A 127 18.87 3.77 3.98
CA THR A 127 18.72 2.31 4.06
C THR A 127 17.40 1.89 3.42
N ARG A 128 17.45 0.92 2.50
CA ARG A 128 16.26 0.34 1.88
C ARG A 128 15.53 -0.53 2.89
N THR A 129 14.20 -0.45 2.92
CA THR A 129 13.43 -1.34 3.81
C THR A 129 13.64 -2.81 3.47
N THR A 130 13.94 -3.16 2.21
CA THR A 130 14.39 -4.49 1.79
C THR A 130 15.64 -5.01 2.49
N GLU A 131 16.56 -4.14 2.88
CA GLU A 131 17.72 -4.55 3.68
C GLU A 131 17.27 -4.96 5.09
N LEU A 132 16.33 -4.22 5.68
CA LEU A 132 15.71 -4.57 6.97
C LEU A 132 14.95 -5.89 6.87
N THR A 133 14.14 -6.09 5.83
CA THR A 133 13.44 -7.36 5.56
C THR A 133 14.42 -8.52 5.41
N SER A 134 15.57 -8.29 4.77
CA SER A 134 16.61 -9.31 4.62
C SER A 134 17.23 -9.71 5.95
N GLU A 135 17.43 -8.76 6.87
CA GLU A 135 17.90 -9.06 8.23
C GLU A 135 16.83 -9.75 9.09
N LEU A 136 15.56 -9.36 8.95
CA LEU A 136 14.43 -10.06 9.57
C LEU A 136 14.35 -11.52 9.11
N ASN A 137 14.61 -11.79 7.84
CA ASN A 137 14.62 -13.13 7.26
C ASN A 137 15.78 -14.03 7.72
N LYS A 138 16.69 -13.52 8.55
CA LYS A 138 17.68 -14.36 9.28
C LYS A 138 17.11 -14.99 10.55
N PHE A 139 15.87 -14.67 10.92
CA PHE A 139 15.18 -15.26 12.06
C PHE A 139 15.21 -16.80 11.98
N LEU A 140 15.73 -17.43 13.04
CA LEU A 140 15.92 -18.89 13.17
C LEU A 140 16.63 -19.56 11.98
N ASP A 141 17.68 -18.94 11.45
CA ASP A 141 18.49 -19.46 10.35
C ASP A 141 17.72 -19.61 9.02
N GLY A 142 16.59 -18.91 8.87
CA GLY A 142 15.90 -18.74 7.60
C GLY A 142 14.59 -19.53 7.46
N GLN A 143 14.37 -20.07 6.26
CA GLN A 143 13.07 -20.52 5.77
C GLN A 143 12.69 -21.92 6.27
N ASP A 144 11.43 -22.30 6.03
CA ASP A 144 10.84 -23.61 6.28
C ASP A 144 10.80 -24.04 7.77
N LYS A 145 10.64 -23.07 8.67
CA LYS A 145 10.41 -23.35 10.09
C LYS A 145 8.94 -23.58 10.36
N ILE A 146 8.64 -24.67 11.07
CA ILE A 146 7.27 -25.03 11.44
C ILE A 146 7.01 -24.56 12.87
N PHE A 147 5.92 -23.84 13.07
CA PHE A 147 5.40 -23.46 14.37
C PHE A 147 4.00 -24.05 14.54
N LEU A 148 3.68 -24.45 15.77
CA LEU A 148 2.39 -25.06 16.12
C LEU A 148 1.25 -24.03 16.11
N SER A 149 1.57 -22.73 16.17
CA SER A 149 0.62 -21.61 16.08
C SER A 149 1.30 -20.29 15.71
N VAL A 150 0.51 -19.31 15.27
CA VAL A 150 0.95 -17.91 15.12
C VAL A 150 1.43 -17.35 16.46
N ASN A 151 0.78 -17.69 17.58
CA ASN A 151 1.21 -17.25 18.92
C ASN A 151 2.59 -17.81 19.30
N GLU A 152 2.88 -19.07 18.96
CA GLU A 152 4.21 -19.63 19.16
C GLU A 152 5.25 -18.89 18.31
N PHE A 153 4.94 -18.63 17.04
CA PHE A 153 5.79 -17.83 16.16
C PHE A 153 6.09 -16.45 16.77
N ILE A 154 5.04 -15.71 17.19
CA ILE A 154 5.18 -14.38 17.79
C ILE A 154 6.05 -14.46 19.05
N ALA A 155 5.83 -15.43 19.94
CA ALA A 155 6.62 -15.61 21.14
C ALA A 155 8.11 -15.85 20.82
N LYS A 156 8.40 -16.70 19.82
CA LYS A 156 9.77 -16.97 19.36
C LYS A 156 10.40 -15.75 18.68
N PHE A 157 9.64 -15.02 17.87
CA PHE A 157 10.09 -13.82 17.19
C PHE A 157 10.42 -12.70 18.21
N LYS A 158 9.56 -12.50 19.22
CA LYS A 158 9.80 -11.56 20.32
C LYS A 158 11.06 -11.89 21.14
N ALA A 159 11.43 -13.17 21.23
CA ALA A 159 12.66 -13.61 21.89
C ALA A 159 13.91 -13.49 21.00
N SER A 160 13.75 -13.15 19.72
CA SER A 160 14.85 -13.08 18.75
C SER A 160 15.52 -11.70 18.69
N PRO A 161 16.78 -11.62 18.22
CA PRO A 161 17.43 -10.34 17.94
C PRO A 161 16.70 -9.48 16.89
N GLN A 162 15.97 -10.12 15.96
CA GLN A 162 15.22 -9.45 14.88
C GLN A 162 14.11 -8.54 15.41
N LEU A 163 13.61 -8.76 16.64
CA LEU A 163 12.63 -7.87 17.26
C LEU A 163 13.10 -6.41 17.31
N ASN A 164 14.41 -6.17 17.46
CA ASN A 164 14.93 -4.80 17.51
C ASN A 164 14.74 -4.05 16.18
N ILE A 165 14.88 -4.75 15.06
CA ILE A 165 14.65 -4.19 13.71
C ILE A 165 13.16 -3.88 13.55
N ALA A 166 12.29 -4.81 13.96
CA ALA A 166 10.84 -4.63 13.90
C ALA A 166 10.35 -3.44 14.76
N LYS A 167 10.93 -3.26 15.96
CA LYS A 167 10.66 -2.10 16.83
C LYS A 167 11.18 -0.79 16.24
N GLN A 168 12.37 -0.83 15.64
CA GLN A 168 12.92 0.34 14.96
C GLN A 168 12.02 0.76 13.80
N MET A 169 11.57 -0.20 12.98
CA MET A 169 10.66 0.10 11.88
C MET A 169 9.33 0.66 12.36
N TYR A 170 8.76 0.15 13.45
CA TYR A 170 7.57 0.75 14.08
C TYR A 170 7.81 2.21 14.46
N LYS A 171 8.91 2.49 15.18
CA LYS A 171 9.25 3.87 15.56
C LYS A 171 9.37 4.76 14.32
N THR A 172 10.13 4.32 13.31
CA THR A 172 10.28 5.02 12.05
C THR A 172 8.91 5.31 11.42
N CYS A 173 8.02 4.33 11.28
CA CYS A 173 6.71 4.52 10.65
C CYS A 173 5.72 5.37 11.47
N THR A 174 6.12 5.85 12.65
CA THR A 174 5.35 6.74 13.53
C THR A 174 6.09 8.05 13.83
N GLU A 175 7.16 8.34 13.08
CA GLU A 175 7.92 9.58 13.11
C GLU A 175 7.78 10.28 11.75
N ALA A 176 7.25 11.50 11.72
CA ALA A 176 6.98 12.22 10.46
C ALA A 176 8.25 12.38 9.60
N ASN A 177 8.09 12.31 8.27
CA ASN A 177 9.18 12.45 7.29
C ASN A 177 10.31 11.42 7.43
N SER A 178 10.00 10.20 7.85
CA SER A 178 11.00 9.17 8.14
C SER A 178 11.19 8.15 7.01
N ILE A 179 10.21 8.02 6.10
CA ILE A 179 10.23 7.10 4.97
C ILE A 179 9.85 7.83 3.69
N GLU A 180 10.59 7.50 2.63
CA GLU A 180 10.31 7.94 1.27
C GLU A 180 10.15 6.74 0.33
N PHE A 181 9.32 6.89 -0.69
CA PHE A 181 9.31 6.05 -1.88
C PHE A 181 10.23 6.65 -2.95
N LEU A 182 11.18 5.87 -3.44
CA LEU A 182 12.11 6.26 -4.48
C LEU A 182 11.54 5.96 -5.88
N ALA A 183 10.85 6.94 -6.47
CA ALA A 183 10.34 6.83 -7.82
C ALA A 183 11.48 6.77 -8.85
N ASN A 184 11.32 5.89 -9.84
CA ASN A 184 12.26 5.65 -10.91
C ASN A 184 11.52 5.62 -12.25
N THR A 185 11.24 6.80 -12.80
CA THR A 185 10.59 6.94 -14.12
C THR A 185 11.60 7.37 -15.18
N SER A 186 11.19 7.30 -16.45
CA SER A 186 12.01 7.81 -17.57
C SER A 186 12.28 9.31 -17.49
N ASN A 187 11.41 10.07 -16.81
CA ASN A 187 11.46 11.54 -16.73
C ASN A 187 11.93 12.06 -15.36
N SER A 188 12.00 11.20 -14.34
CA SER A 188 12.41 11.57 -12.98
C SER A 188 13.11 10.41 -12.27
N LYS A 189 14.42 10.25 -12.53
CA LYS A 189 15.23 9.27 -11.81
C LYS A 189 15.47 9.72 -10.38
N ASN A 190 15.14 8.88 -9.42
CA ASN A 190 15.36 9.09 -7.98
C ASN A 190 14.55 10.26 -7.37
N ASN A 191 13.36 10.54 -7.89
CA ASN A 191 12.45 11.45 -7.20
C ASN A 191 11.90 10.74 -5.96
N ALA A 192 12.22 11.27 -4.78
CA ALA A 192 11.68 10.75 -3.53
C ALA A 192 10.31 11.37 -3.23
N VAL A 193 9.37 10.53 -2.83
CA VAL A 193 8.04 10.94 -2.35
C VAL A 193 7.93 10.54 -0.89
N ILE A 194 7.73 11.50 0.01
CA ILE A 194 7.58 11.22 1.44
C ILE A 194 6.25 10.49 1.66
N LEU A 195 6.30 9.42 2.44
CA LEU A 195 5.14 8.61 2.83
C LEU A 195 4.57 9.07 4.18
N GLU A 196 3.31 8.74 4.43
CA GLU A 196 2.64 9.10 5.68
C GLU A 196 3.23 8.33 6.87
N THR A 197 4.00 9.01 7.69
CA THR A 197 4.63 8.46 8.91
C THR A 197 4.36 9.31 10.16
N SER A 198 3.48 10.30 10.07
CA SER A 198 3.12 11.20 11.19
C SER A 198 2.06 10.62 12.12
N ILE A 199 1.33 9.59 11.68
CA ILE A 199 0.30 8.91 12.47
C ILE A 199 0.96 8.10 13.61
N SER A 200 0.58 8.38 14.86
CA SER A 200 1.05 7.68 16.05
C SER A 200 -0.10 7.43 17.03
N PRO A 201 -0.39 6.17 17.44
CA PRO A 201 0.32 4.93 17.08
C PRO A 201 0.19 4.57 15.59
N PHE A 202 1.02 3.63 15.12
CA PHE A 202 0.95 3.14 13.74
C PHE A 202 -0.46 2.65 13.43
N ARG A 203 -0.98 3.05 12.27
CA ARG A 203 -2.32 2.69 11.85
C ARG A 203 -2.27 1.88 10.56
N VAL A 204 -2.63 0.61 10.69
CA VAL A 204 -2.78 -0.32 9.56
C VAL A 204 -3.65 0.30 8.47
N GLY A 205 -3.21 0.12 7.23
CA GLY A 205 -3.93 0.59 6.06
C GLY A 205 -3.85 2.11 5.86
N ALA A 206 -3.23 2.86 6.76
CA ALA A 206 -3.03 4.30 6.65
C ALA A 206 -1.53 4.62 6.57
N SER A 207 -0.80 4.42 7.67
CA SER A 207 0.63 4.66 7.75
C SER A 207 1.37 3.94 6.61
N ILE A 208 2.34 4.61 6.00
CA ILE A 208 3.26 4.16 4.93
C ILE A 208 2.64 3.60 3.63
N SER A 209 1.32 3.41 3.59
CA SER A 209 0.58 3.08 2.37
C SER A 209 -0.11 4.32 1.77
N HIS A 210 0.19 5.50 2.29
CA HIS A 210 -0.26 6.80 1.82
C HIS A 210 0.94 7.73 1.64
N VAL A 211 0.78 8.79 0.87
CA VAL A 211 1.74 9.90 0.85
C VAL A 211 1.52 10.82 2.04
N ASP A 212 2.55 11.59 2.39
CA ASP A 212 2.51 12.55 3.50
C ASP A 212 1.32 13.52 3.39
N GLU A 213 0.58 13.69 4.49
CA GLU A 213 -0.64 14.50 4.56
C GLU A 213 -0.43 15.98 4.19
N ASN A 214 0.81 16.50 4.18
CA ASN A 214 1.08 17.85 3.68
C ASN A 214 0.78 18.01 2.17
N LEU A 215 0.61 16.91 1.43
CA LEU A 215 0.20 16.91 0.03
C LEU A 215 -1.31 17.04 -0.17
N PHE A 216 -2.09 17.11 0.92
CA PHE A 216 -3.55 17.12 0.89
C PHE A 216 -4.16 18.26 0.04
N ASN A 217 -3.60 19.47 0.10
CA ASN A 217 -4.04 20.60 -0.75
C ASN A 217 -3.11 20.81 -1.97
N SER A 218 -2.49 19.74 -2.47
CA SER A 218 -1.62 19.77 -3.64
C SER A 218 -2.22 18.96 -4.79
N SER A 219 -1.59 18.99 -5.97
CA SER A 219 -1.99 18.12 -7.07
C SER A 219 -1.81 16.62 -6.79
N ASP A 220 -1.09 16.24 -5.73
CA ASP A 220 -0.85 14.85 -5.30
C ASP A 220 -1.72 14.44 -4.11
N PHE A 221 -2.90 15.06 -3.94
CA PHE A 221 -3.82 14.82 -2.82
C PHE A 221 -4.39 13.40 -2.77
N LEU A 222 -4.56 12.75 -3.92
CA LEU A 222 -5.40 11.54 -4.02
C LEU A 222 -5.02 10.42 -3.03
N MET A 223 -3.73 10.26 -2.74
CA MET A 223 -3.23 9.21 -1.84
C MET A 223 -2.79 9.75 -0.47
N THR A 224 -3.27 10.92 -0.05
CA THR A 224 -3.22 11.27 1.38
C THR A 224 -4.21 10.42 2.14
N PHE A 225 -3.97 10.25 3.43
CA PHE A 225 -4.78 9.33 4.23
C PHE A 225 -6.16 9.94 4.52
N GLU A 226 -6.26 11.26 4.77
CA GLU A 226 -7.55 11.89 5.01
C GLU A 226 -8.25 12.29 3.71
N GLN A 227 -9.55 11.98 3.63
CA GLN A 227 -10.48 12.57 2.67
C GLN A 227 -11.35 13.61 3.36
N VAL A 228 -11.59 14.75 2.70
CA VAL A 228 -12.39 15.83 3.28
C VAL A 228 -13.86 15.69 2.93
N LEU A 229 -14.69 15.70 3.98
CA LEU A 229 -16.13 15.75 3.85
C LEU A 229 -16.60 17.06 3.19
N GLY A 230 -17.65 16.98 2.39
CA GLY A 230 -18.24 18.15 1.73
C GLY A 230 -17.46 18.66 0.53
N ARG A 231 -16.58 17.83 -0.07
CA ARG A 231 -15.87 18.14 -1.30
C ARG A 231 -16.14 17.11 -2.39
N THR A 232 -16.35 17.58 -3.62
CA THR A 232 -16.30 16.72 -4.81
C THR A 232 -14.85 16.51 -5.24
N LEU A 233 -14.62 15.57 -6.16
CA LEU A 233 -13.32 15.36 -6.76
C LEU A 233 -12.79 16.65 -7.43
N GLU A 234 -13.66 17.40 -8.10
CA GLU A 234 -13.31 18.68 -8.73
C GLU A 234 -12.90 19.74 -7.70
N ASP A 235 -13.54 19.79 -6.53
CA ASP A 235 -13.13 20.68 -5.45
C ASP A 235 -11.71 20.36 -4.99
N SER A 236 -11.38 19.07 -4.85
CA SER A 236 -10.04 18.61 -4.47
C SER A 236 -8.99 18.93 -5.55
N ILE A 237 -9.32 18.70 -6.83
CA ILE A 237 -8.44 19.08 -7.97
C ILE A 237 -8.17 20.60 -7.98
N ALA A 238 -9.23 21.41 -7.78
CA ALA A 238 -9.12 22.86 -7.75
C ALA A 238 -8.29 23.34 -6.54
N ALA A 239 -8.48 22.72 -5.36
CA ALA A 239 -7.69 23.01 -4.16
C ALA A 239 -6.20 22.70 -4.36
N GLY A 240 -5.88 21.66 -5.13
CA GLY A 240 -4.51 21.31 -5.54
C GLY A 240 -3.85 22.28 -6.53
N GLY A 241 -4.53 23.37 -6.92
CA GLY A 241 -4.02 24.39 -7.82
C GLY A 241 -4.03 24.01 -9.30
N SER A 242 -4.78 22.97 -9.66
CA SER A 242 -4.94 22.54 -11.05
C SER A 242 -6.24 23.06 -11.64
N GLU A 243 -6.16 23.81 -12.73
CA GLU A 243 -7.30 24.08 -13.61
C GLU A 243 -7.37 22.94 -14.65
N GLY A 244 -8.51 22.25 -14.78
CA GLY A 244 -8.63 21.14 -15.72
C GLY A 244 -9.77 20.17 -15.40
N GLY A 245 -9.84 19.07 -16.14
CA GLY A 245 -10.81 18.01 -15.90
C GLY A 245 -10.31 16.94 -14.93
N LYS A 246 -11.13 15.91 -14.72
CA LYS A 246 -10.88 14.78 -13.81
C LYS A 246 -9.59 14.01 -14.10
N GLU A 247 -8.99 14.16 -15.29
CA GLU A 247 -7.67 13.60 -15.62
C GLU A 247 -6.52 14.14 -14.75
N LYS A 248 -6.76 15.22 -13.99
CA LYS A 248 -5.82 15.80 -13.02
C LYS A 248 -5.95 15.25 -11.60
N ALA A 249 -6.90 14.34 -11.38
CA ALA A 249 -7.11 13.71 -10.07
C ALA A 249 -5.88 12.91 -9.58
N ILE A 250 -5.14 12.28 -10.49
CA ILE A 250 -3.92 11.56 -10.16
C ILE A 250 -2.72 12.48 -10.40
N GLY A 251 -2.13 12.95 -9.31
CA GLY A 251 -0.99 13.87 -9.33
C GLY A 251 0.30 13.27 -9.91
N PRO A 252 1.27 14.14 -10.29
CA PRO A 252 2.52 13.71 -10.91
C PRO A 252 3.39 12.79 -10.03
N LYS A 253 3.38 12.93 -8.71
CA LYS A 253 4.11 12.03 -7.80
C LYS A 253 3.41 10.68 -7.70
N ILE A 254 2.08 10.67 -7.64
CA ILE A 254 1.30 9.41 -7.61
C ILE A 254 1.49 8.66 -8.92
N LEU A 255 1.41 9.35 -10.06
CA LEU A 255 1.74 8.77 -11.37
C LEU A 255 3.16 8.23 -11.41
N ALA A 256 4.15 8.95 -10.87
CA ALA A 256 5.53 8.48 -10.85
C ALA A 256 5.71 7.21 -10.01
N ILE A 257 4.99 7.07 -8.90
CA ILE A 257 4.97 5.84 -8.09
C ILE A 257 4.38 4.70 -8.91
N LEU A 258 3.19 4.88 -9.50
CA LEU A 258 2.53 3.86 -10.31
C LEU A 258 3.40 3.42 -11.51
N GLU A 259 4.01 4.37 -12.21
CA GLU A 259 4.97 4.11 -13.30
C GLU A 259 6.17 3.28 -12.81
N THR A 260 6.70 3.61 -11.62
CA THR A 260 7.82 2.89 -11.00
C THR A 260 7.46 1.44 -10.70
N LEU A 261 6.23 1.19 -10.25
CA LEU A 261 5.73 -0.16 -9.99
C LEU A 261 5.53 -0.97 -11.29
N GLY A 262 5.42 -0.29 -12.43
CA GLY A 262 5.21 -0.91 -13.74
C GLY A 262 3.80 -0.69 -14.31
N CYS A 263 2.98 0.16 -13.69
CA CYS A 263 1.75 0.63 -14.34
C CYS A 263 2.16 1.53 -15.50
N VAL A 264 2.00 1.04 -16.74
CA VAL A 264 2.15 1.91 -17.90
C VAL A 264 0.90 2.78 -17.94
N PRO A 265 1.00 4.11 -17.80
CA PRO A 265 -0.11 4.95 -18.21
C PRO A 265 -0.27 4.73 -19.71
N LEU A 266 -1.23 3.89 -20.08
CA LEU A 266 -1.95 4.10 -21.32
C LEU A 266 -2.25 5.59 -21.30
N LYS A 267 -1.66 6.36 -22.22
CA LYS A 267 -2.16 7.71 -22.51
C LYS A 267 -3.68 7.53 -22.54
N ILE A 268 -4.37 8.04 -21.52
CA ILE A 268 -5.81 8.04 -21.50
C ILE A 268 -6.15 9.05 -22.59
N ILE A 269 -6.16 8.58 -23.83
CA ILE A 269 -6.70 9.30 -24.96
C ILE A 269 -8.19 9.20 -24.70
N ILE A 270 -8.72 10.11 -23.89
CA ILE A 270 -10.14 10.47 -23.93
C ILE A 270 -10.34 11.17 -25.28
N THR A 271 -10.24 10.43 -26.38
CA THR A 271 -10.81 10.90 -27.63
C THR A 271 -12.30 10.83 -27.46
N ASN A 272 -12.92 12.01 -27.44
CA ASN A 272 -14.34 12.26 -27.72
C ASN A 272 -14.76 11.60 -29.04
N GLN A 273 -14.83 10.28 -29.12
CA GLN A 273 -15.58 9.61 -30.16
C GLN A 273 -17.02 9.47 -29.68
N LYS A 274 -17.82 10.46 -30.08
CA LYS A 274 -19.26 10.29 -30.23
C LYS A 274 -19.51 9.00 -31.01
N LEU A 275 -19.99 7.97 -30.33
CA LEU A 275 -20.66 6.86 -30.97
C LEU A 275 -22.01 7.40 -31.48
N TYR A 276 -22.05 7.72 -32.77
CA TYR A 276 -23.31 7.84 -33.48
C TYR A 276 -23.81 6.42 -33.76
N TYR A 277 -25.01 6.11 -33.28
CA TYR A 277 -25.84 5.02 -33.81
C TYR A 277 -26.34 5.38 -35.21
#